data_AF-A0A1C5AXF3-F1
#
_entry.id   AF-A0A1C5AXF3-F1
#
_cell.length_a   1.000
_cell.length_b   1.000
_cell.length_c   1.000
_cell.angle_alpha   90.00
_cell.angle_beta   90.00
_cell.angle_gamma   90.00
#
_symmetry.space_group_name_H-M   'P 1'
#
loop_
_entity.id
_entity.type
_entity.pdbx_description
1 polymer ?
#
loop_
_entity_poly.entity_id
_entity_poly.type
_entity_poly.pdbx_seq_one_letter_code
_entity_poly.pdbx_strand_id
1 'polypeptide(L)'
;MSDRSATSVRPDAAELILRHPGVARARRVPSTSGDTELHVVPFSQPDDGSAEGTVAGLAQINPHETRFLHDEIFLAKSYLQGGIVLREDAVVFDVGANIGMFSLFVAAVCPSARVYAFEPVRDVFEPLAMNVARHAVPAELFEIGLSDREQEVTFNFYPSISIMSCVSGYADLDNEVDLIKQYVDNAREHGPSGREEHLAQVEALVAKDFELSERRCRLRPLSAVVDEAGVPRIDLLKIDVQRAELDVLHGVDDRHWPLIQQVSMEVHDEAGTPTEGRVRKVRELLTARGFRLTVAEEDLLRGTGRYAVQAIRPGYADDPRPVAAAAGTRLDLSAERLGAWLAERLPAEARPVRVVVVDALRAR
;
A
#
# COMPACT_ATOMS: atom_id res chain seq x y z
N MET A 1 -51.29 -16.04 1.37
CA MET A 1 -50.51 -14.84 1.01
C MET A 1 -50.04 -14.18 2.30
N SER A 2 -48.86 -14.53 2.78
CA SER A 2 -48.19 -13.77 3.84
C SER A 2 -46.90 -13.23 3.23
N ASP A 3 -46.92 -11.94 2.92
CA ASP A 3 -45.81 -11.20 2.35
C ASP A 3 -44.70 -11.09 3.40
N ARG A 4 -43.54 -11.70 3.11
CA ARG A 4 -42.33 -11.50 3.91
C ARG A 4 -41.76 -10.15 3.49
N SER A 5 -42.08 -9.11 4.25
CA SER A 5 -41.41 -7.82 4.12
C SER A 5 -39.91 -8.01 4.36
N ALA A 6 -39.13 -7.97 3.29
CA ALA A 6 -37.69 -7.82 3.38
C ALA A 6 -37.41 -6.48 4.07
N THR A 7 -36.99 -6.52 5.33
CA THR A 7 -36.47 -5.36 6.04
C THR A 7 -35.20 -4.92 5.31
N SER A 8 -35.34 -3.95 4.41
CA SER A 8 -34.22 -3.20 3.85
C SER A 8 -33.48 -2.55 5.02
N VAL A 9 -32.36 -3.14 5.42
CA VAL A 9 -31.44 -2.53 6.38
C VAL A 9 -30.96 -1.23 5.74
N ARG A 10 -31.39 -0.10 6.29
CA ARG A 10 -30.93 1.21 5.81
C ARG A 10 -29.43 1.33 6.07
N PRO A 11 -28.61 1.80 5.13
CA PRO A 11 -27.18 1.94 5.36
C PRO A 11 -26.93 3.00 6.44
N ASP A 12 -26.21 2.65 7.51
CA ASP A 12 -25.76 3.63 8.50
C ASP A 12 -24.62 4.46 7.90
N ALA A 13 -24.75 5.80 7.94
CA ALA A 13 -23.73 6.71 7.47
C ALA A 13 -22.38 6.52 8.19
N ALA A 14 -22.39 6.14 9.47
CA ALA A 14 -21.15 5.85 10.21
C ALA A 14 -20.48 4.57 9.73
N GLU A 15 -21.26 3.54 9.36
CA GLU A 15 -20.70 2.30 8.80
C GLU A 15 -20.23 2.51 7.35
N LEU A 16 -20.98 3.28 6.57
CA LEU A 16 -20.66 3.53 5.17
C LEU A 16 -19.40 4.40 5.03
N ILE A 17 -19.25 5.45 5.83
CA ILE A 17 -18.08 6.34 5.72
C ILE A 17 -16.77 5.62 6.03
N LEU A 18 -16.79 4.56 6.84
CA LEU A 18 -15.62 3.71 7.11
C LEU A 18 -15.12 2.96 5.87
N ARG A 19 -15.93 2.88 4.81
CA ARG A 19 -15.51 2.35 3.52
C ARG A 19 -14.72 3.35 2.69
N HIS A 20 -14.72 4.64 3.04
CA HIS A 20 -13.89 5.61 2.36
C HIS A 20 -12.41 5.32 2.67
N PRO A 21 -11.54 5.14 1.66
CA PRO A 21 -10.15 4.69 1.87
C PRO A 21 -9.28 5.69 2.64
N GLY A 22 -9.67 6.97 2.63
CA GLY A 22 -9.03 8.02 3.45
C GLY A 22 -9.61 8.18 4.87
N VAL A 23 -10.63 7.42 5.25
CA VAL A 23 -11.24 7.50 6.58
C VAL A 23 -10.75 6.35 7.44
N ALA A 24 -10.10 6.70 8.55
CA ALA A 24 -9.92 5.76 9.62
C ALA A 24 -11.24 5.66 10.38
N ARG A 25 -11.47 6.43 11.44
CA ARG A 25 -12.60 6.19 12.34
C ARG A 25 -13.79 7.05 11.98
N ALA A 26 -14.98 6.60 12.38
CA ALA A 26 -16.15 7.44 12.36
C ALA A 26 -17.09 7.09 13.52
N ARG A 27 -17.75 8.11 14.07
CA ARG A 27 -18.74 7.93 15.12
C ARG A 27 -19.86 8.96 15.01
N ARG A 28 -21.09 8.52 15.23
CA ARG A 28 -22.24 9.41 15.42
C ARG A 28 -22.15 10.11 16.77
N VAL A 29 -22.25 11.43 16.77
CA VAL A 29 -22.26 12.24 17.98
C VAL A 29 -23.56 13.05 18.02
N PRO A 30 -24.34 12.97 19.13
CA PRO A 30 -25.49 13.84 19.31
C PRO A 30 -25.03 15.30 19.40
N SER A 31 -25.62 16.18 18.60
CA SER A 31 -25.41 17.61 18.71
C SER A 31 -26.19 18.19 19.89
N THR A 32 -25.85 19.41 20.29
CA THR A 32 -26.61 20.19 21.28
C THR A 32 -28.01 20.59 20.82
N SER A 33 -28.31 20.51 19.51
CA SER A 33 -29.64 20.75 18.93
C SER A 33 -30.53 19.52 18.86
N GLY A 34 -30.01 18.33 19.21
CA GLY A 34 -30.72 17.05 19.07
C GLY A 34 -30.53 16.36 17.71
N ASP A 35 -29.78 16.96 16.80
CA ASP A 35 -29.38 16.38 15.51
C ASP A 35 -28.20 15.42 15.68
N THR A 36 -27.93 14.60 14.67
CA THR A 36 -26.75 13.70 14.67
C THR A 36 -25.65 14.24 13.76
N GLU A 37 -24.49 14.53 14.34
CA GLU A 37 -23.25 14.79 13.61
C GLU A 37 -22.47 13.49 13.38
N LEU A 38 -21.68 13.46 12.31
CA LEU A 38 -20.75 12.38 12.02
C LEU A 38 -19.32 12.87 12.21
N HIS A 39 -18.66 12.44 13.28
CA HIS A 39 -17.27 12.77 13.56
C HIS A 39 -16.38 11.73 12.88
N VAL A 40 -15.43 12.20 12.07
CA VAL A 40 -14.57 11.37 11.21
C VAL A 40 -13.11 11.67 11.51
N VAL A 41 -12.32 10.61 11.68
CA VAL A 41 -10.86 10.68 11.84
C VAL A 41 -10.21 10.21 10.54
N PRO A 42 -9.38 11.04 9.89
CA PRO A 42 -8.58 10.65 8.73
C PRO A 42 -7.71 9.42 8.93
N PHE A 43 -7.44 8.68 7.85
CA PHE A 43 -6.44 7.61 7.84
C PHE A 43 -5.02 8.17 8.07
N SER A 44 -4.75 9.41 7.70
CA SER A 44 -3.41 10.02 7.70
C SER A 44 -2.99 10.73 9.01
N GLN A 45 -3.66 10.50 10.14
CA GLN A 45 -3.35 11.17 11.42
C GLN A 45 -2.66 10.21 12.40
N PRO A 46 -1.58 10.64 13.11
CA PRO A 46 -0.91 9.83 14.13
C PRO A 46 -1.82 9.49 15.33
N ASP A 47 -1.57 8.33 15.95
CA ASP A 47 -2.27 7.83 17.14
C ASP A 47 -1.59 8.32 18.43
N ASP A 48 -2.34 8.89 19.39
CA ASP A 48 -1.82 9.35 20.69
C ASP A 48 -2.26 8.48 21.89
N GLY A 49 -3.00 7.37 21.68
CA GLY A 49 -3.29 6.44 22.77
C GLY A 49 -4.35 5.36 22.52
N SER A 50 -4.08 4.19 23.14
CA SER A 50 -4.92 3.01 23.40
C SER A 50 -6.04 2.69 22.39
N ALA A 51 -5.71 1.81 21.45
CA ALA A 51 -6.54 0.81 20.78
C ALA A 51 -8.07 0.93 20.92
N GLU A 52 -8.67 1.68 20.00
CA GLU A 52 -9.87 1.29 19.23
C GLU A 52 -9.89 2.16 17.98
N GLY A 53 -9.39 1.66 16.84
CA GLY A 53 -9.29 2.43 15.60
C GLY A 53 -8.95 1.62 14.35
N THR A 54 -9.26 2.19 13.19
CA THR A 54 -9.57 1.55 11.89
C THR A 54 -8.45 0.83 11.18
N VAL A 55 -7.19 0.99 11.58
CA VAL A 55 -6.18 -0.01 11.23
C VAL A 55 -6.69 -1.38 11.69
N ALA A 56 -7.22 -1.53 12.91
CA ALA A 56 -7.85 -2.76 13.42
C ALA A 56 -9.12 -3.19 12.66
N GLY A 57 -9.69 -2.30 11.85
CA GLY A 57 -10.81 -2.59 10.96
C GLY A 57 -10.37 -3.10 9.59
N LEU A 58 -9.09 -3.30 9.32
CA LEU A 58 -8.61 -4.00 8.13
C LEU A 58 -8.61 -5.51 8.36
N ALA A 59 -8.69 -6.28 7.29
CA ALA A 59 -8.20 -7.66 7.32
C ALA A 59 -6.68 -7.61 7.43
N GLN A 60 -6.13 -8.22 8.48
CA GLN A 60 -4.72 -8.16 8.83
C GLN A 60 -4.18 -9.56 9.10
N ILE A 61 -2.90 -9.75 8.81
CA ILE A 61 -2.14 -10.91 9.32
C ILE A 61 -1.52 -10.53 10.66
N ASN A 62 -0.77 -9.43 10.68
CA ASN A 62 -0.17 -8.89 11.89
C ASN A 62 -0.53 -7.39 12.05
N PRO A 63 -1.17 -6.99 13.17
CA PRO A 63 -1.52 -5.61 13.42
C PRO A 63 -0.33 -4.65 13.50
N HIS A 64 0.82 -5.12 13.98
CA HIS A 64 2.02 -4.29 14.09
C HIS A 64 2.63 -4.02 12.71
N GLU A 65 2.67 -5.02 11.82
CA GLU A 65 3.08 -4.83 10.42
C GLU A 65 2.13 -3.89 9.69
N THR A 66 0.83 -4.03 9.92
CA THR A 66 -0.17 -3.16 9.28
C THR A 66 0.05 -1.70 9.68
N ARG A 67 0.40 -1.45 10.95
CA ARG A 67 0.74 -0.10 11.44
C ARG A 67 2.05 0.41 10.84
N PHE A 68 3.06 -0.44 10.71
CA PHE A 68 4.32 -0.09 10.05
C PHE A 68 4.08 0.34 8.59
N LEU A 69 3.39 -0.50 7.81
CA LEU A 69 3.04 -0.23 6.41
C LEU A 69 2.20 1.05 6.28
N HIS A 70 1.30 1.29 7.24
CA HIS A 70 0.55 2.54 7.28
C HIS A 70 1.48 3.76 7.41
N ASP A 71 2.39 3.76 8.37
CA ASP A 71 3.27 4.89 8.63
C ASP A 71 4.20 5.15 7.42
N GLU A 72 4.70 4.09 6.81
CA GLU A 72 5.54 4.16 5.62
C GLU A 72 4.77 4.71 4.41
N ILE A 73 3.58 4.17 4.14
CA ILE A 73 2.86 4.44 2.89
C ILE A 73 1.99 5.70 2.99
N PHE A 74 1.22 5.87 4.06
CA PHE A 74 0.27 6.97 4.18
C PHE A 74 0.92 8.23 4.76
N LEU A 75 1.75 8.07 5.79
CA LEU A 75 2.38 9.22 6.45
C LEU A 75 3.62 9.66 5.68
N ALA A 76 4.60 8.76 5.50
CA ALA A 76 5.86 9.06 4.82
C ALA A 76 5.74 9.10 3.28
N LYS A 77 4.78 8.39 2.69
CA LYS A 77 4.54 8.35 1.23
C LYS A 77 5.79 7.90 0.47
N SER A 78 6.47 6.87 0.99
CA SER A 78 7.74 6.36 0.45
C SER A 78 7.70 6.15 -1.07
N TYR A 79 6.58 5.61 -1.58
CA TYR A 79 6.45 5.33 -3.02
C TYR A 79 6.16 6.55 -3.92
N LEU A 80 5.85 7.73 -3.37
CA LEU A 80 5.67 8.99 -4.14
C LEU A 80 6.88 9.94 -4.06
N GLN A 81 7.99 9.50 -3.47
CA GLN A 81 9.23 10.29 -3.39
C GLN A 81 9.91 10.43 -4.77
N GLY A 82 11.01 11.16 -4.86
CA GLY A 82 11.82 11.24 -6.09
C GLY A 82 11.12 11.90 -7.28
N GLY A 83 10.05 12.67 -7.05
CA GLY A 83 9.27 13.34 -8.08
C GLY A 83 8.14 12.50 -8.69
N ILE A 84 7.84 11.32 -8.12
CA ILE A 84 6.73 10.48 -8.57
C ILE A 84 5.40 11.20 -8.32
N VAL A 85 4.52 11.18 -9.31
CA VAL A 85 3.17 11.77 -9.21
C VAL A 85 2.08 10.82 -9.71
N LEU A 86 0.93 10.82 -9.05
CA LEU A 86 -0.30 10.22 -9.55
C LEU A 86 -1.14 11.31 -10.18
N ARG A 87 -1.45 11.13 -11.46
CA ARG A 87 -2.40 11.97 -12.18
C ARG A 87 -3.80 11.37 -12.12
N GLU A 88 -4.82 12.17 -12.39
CA GLU A 88 -6.18 11.64 -12.56
C GLU A 88 -6.21 10.51 -13.59
N ASP A 89 -7.10 9.53 -13.37
CA ASP A 89 -7.23 8.32 -14.18
C ASP A 89 -5.92 7.51 -14.30
N ALA A 90 -5.04 7.58 -13.30
CA ALA A 90 -3.79 6.84 -13.29
C ALA A 90 -4.03 5.32 -13.36
N VAL A 91 -3.28 4.62 -14.20
CA VAL A 91 -3.18 3.16 -14.17
C VAL A 91 -1.96 2.78 -13.32
N VAL A 92 -2.21 2.15 -12.18
CA VAL A 92 -1.17 1.77 -11.21
C VAL A 92 -1.05 0.26 -11.14
N PHE A 93 0.17 -0.24 -11.23
CA PHE A 93 0.50 -1.65 -10.98
C PHE A 93 1.19 -1.73 -9.62
N ASP A 94 0.59 -2.42 -8.66
CA ASP A 94 1.07 -2.65 -7.30
C ASP A 94 1.63 -4.08 -7.20
N VAL A 95 2.92 -4.23 -7.51
CA VAL A 95 3.59 -5.55 -7.52
C VAL A 95 4.16 -5.83 -6.14
N GLY A 96 3.69 -6.92 -5.52
CA GLY A 96 3.89 -7.19 -4.10
C GLY A 96 2.92 -6.36 -3.26
N ALA A 97 1.63 -6.51 -3.53
CA ALA A 97 0.58 -5.70 -2.92
C ALA A 97 0.39 -5.97 -1.41
N ASN A 98 0.92 -7.10 -0.91
CA ASN A 98 0.74 -7.54 0.47
C ASN A 98 -0.77 -7.52 0.81
N ILE A 99 -1.19 -7.01 1.97
CA ILE A 99 -2.60 -6.86 2.38
C ILE A 99 -3.32 -5.66 1.73
N GLY A 100 -2.70 -5.00 0.74
CA GLY A 100 -3.32 -3.95 -0.08
C GLY A 100 -3.18 -2.52 0.44
N MET A 101 -2.23 -2.25 1.34
CA MET A 101 -2.06 -0.92 1.93
C MET A 101 -1.75 0.16 0.88
N PHE A 102 -0.89 -0.13 -0.10
CA PHE A 102 -0.59 0.82 -1.17
C PHE A 102 -1.79 1.02 -2.11
N SER A 103 -2.50 -0.06 -2.45
CA SER A 103 -3.74 0.00 -3.22
C SER A 103 -4.81 0.89 -2.55
N LEU A 104 -4.99 0.77 -1.23
CA LEU A 104 -5.87 1.64 -0.44
C LEU A 104 -5.40 3.10 -0.46
N PHE A 105 -4.10 3.33 -0.29
CA PHE A 105 -3.50 4.66 -0.36
C PHE A 105 -3.78 5.33 -1.71
N VAL A 106 -3.55 4.61 -2.82
CA VAL A 106 -3.82 5.11 -4.18
C VAL A 106 -5.28 5.50 -4.33
N ALA A 107 -6.23 4.67 -3.88
CA ALA A 107 -7.66 5.00 -3.94
C ALA A 107 -8.03 6.21 -3.07
N ALA A 108 -7.32 6.44 -1.97
CA ALA A 108 -7.54 7.58 -1.10
C ALA A 108 -7.04 8.89 -1.70
N VAL A 109 -5.88 8.88 -2.37
CA VAL A 109 -5.25 10.10 -2.92
C VAL A 109 -5.58 10.36 -4.39
N CYS A 110 -5.97 9.33 -5.14
CA CYS A 110 -6.39 9.41 -6.53
C CYS A 110 -7.60 8.49 -6.77
N PRO A 111 -8.83 8.93 -6.39
CA PRO A 111 -10.02 8.08 -6.48
C PRO A 111 -10.41 7.64 -7.90
N SER A 112 -9.92 8.33 -8.93
CA SER A 112 -10.11 7.97 -10.34
C SER A 112 -9.09 6.98 -10.87
N ALA A 113 -8.04 6.66 -10.10
CA ALA A 113 -7.04 5.67 -10.51
C ALA A 113 -7.65 4.27 -10.65
N ARG A 114 -7.04 3.44 -11.50
CA ARG A 114 -7.30 2.00 -11.61
C ARG A 114 -6.06 1.25 -11.16
N VAL A 115 -6.23 0.31 -10.23
CA VAL A 115 -5.12 -0.45 -9.65
C VAL A 115 -5.12 -1.88 -10.17
N TYR A 116 -3.94 -2.42 -10.44
CA TYR A 116 -3.70 -3.83 -10.73
C TYR A 116 -2.76 -4.34 -9.65
N ALA A 117 -3.27 -5.16 -8.72
CA ALA A 117 -2.53 -5.56 -7.52
C ALA A 117 -2.15 -7.05 -7.59
N PHE A 118 -0.88 -7.35 -7.30
CA PHE A 118 -0.29 -8.68 -7.42
C PHE A 118 0.24 -9.15 -6.08
N GLU A 119 -0.31 -10.27 -5.58
CA GLU A 119 0.16 -10.92 -4.36
C GLU A 119 0.11 -12.45 -4.54
N PRO A 120 1.27 -13.14 -4.62
CA PRO A 120 1.32 -14.58 -4.84
C PRO A 120 0.84 -15.43 -3.65
N VAL A 121 1.04 -14.96 -2.41
CA VAL A 121 0.82 -15.77 -1.22
C VAL A 121 -0.65 -15.69 -0.83
N ARG A 122 -1.40 -16.79 -1.01
CA ARG A 122 -2.83 -16.87 -0.71
C ARG A 122 -3.22 -16.31 0.66
N ASP A 123 -2.47 -16.68 1.70
CA ASP A 123 -2.71 -16.24 3.08
C ASP A 123 -2.64 -14.71 3.23
N VAL A 124 -1.90 -14.03 2.35
CA VAL A 124 -1.76 -12.56 2.26
C VAL A 124 -2.75 -11.95 1.26
N PHE A 125 -2.98 -12.64 0.14
CA PHE A 125 -3.94 -12.25 -0.90
C PHE A 125 -5.38 -12.20 -0.39
N GLU A 126 -5.77 -13.11 0.52
CA GLU A 126 -7.12 -13.11 1.10
C GLU A 126 -7.43 -11.81 1.88
N PRO A 127 -6.58 -11.35 2.82
CA PRO A 127 -6.68 -10.02 3.41
C PRO A 127 -6.71 -8.87 2.39
N LEU A 128 -5.86 -8.90 1.36
CA LEU A 128 -5.89 -7.93 0.25
C LEU A 128 -7.26 -7.84 -0.40
N ALA A 129 -7.82 -8.98 -0.79
CA ALA A 129 -9.12 -9.06 -1.43
C ALA A 129 -10.24 -8.53 -0.52
N MET A 130 -10.19 -8.87 0.78
CA MET A 130 -11.13 -8.35 1.77
C MET A 130 -11.04 -6.83 1.92
N ASN A 131 -9.83 -6.28 2.00
CA ASN A 131 -9.59 -4.84 2.14
C ASN A 131 -10.05 -4.07 0.89
N VAL A 132 -9.67 -4.52 -0.30
CA VAL A 132 -10.09 -3.93 -1.58
C VAL A 132 -11.61 -3.92 -1.71
N ALA A 133 -12.27 -5.04 -1.41
CA ALA A 133 -13.73 -5.14 -1.47
C ALA A 133 -14.42 -4.24 -0.43
N ARG A 134 -13.93 -4.23 0.81
CA ARG A 134 -14.48 -3.44 1.93
C ARG A 134 -14.44 -1.94 1.64
N HIS A 135 -13.35 -1.47 1.03
CA HIS A 135 -13.12 -0.05 0.76
C HIS A 135 -13.52 0.37 -0.67
N ALA A 136 -14.14 -0.54 -1.43
CA ALA A 136 -14.56 -0.32 -2.82
C ALA A 136 -13.45 0.27 -3.70
N VAL A 137 -12.22 -0.24 -3.52
CA VAL A 137 -11.07 0.18 -4.32
C VAL A 137 -11.29 -0.28 -5.76
N PRO A 138 -11.12 0.59 -6.77
CA PRO A 138 -11.19 0.23 -8.19
C PRO A 138 -9.93 -0.55 -8.61
N ALA A 139 -9.81 -1.79 -8.11
CA ALA A 139 -8.67 -2.66 -8.35
C ALA A 139 -9.06 -3.98 -9.03
N GLU A 140 -8.16 -4.47 -9.88
CA GLU A 140 -8.12 -5.84 -10.36
C GLU A 140 -7.03 -6.61 -9.61
N LEU A 141 -7.37 -7.78 -9.07
CA LEU A 141 -6.50 -8.54 -8.16
C LEU A 141 -6.01 -9.81 -8.83
N PHE A 142 -4.71 -10.08 -8.68
CA PHE A 142 -4.06 -11.26 -9.24
C PHE A 142 -3.33 -12.04 -8.14
N GLU A 143 -3.79 -13.27 -7.86
CA GLU A 143 -3.12 -14.23 -6.95
C GLU A 143 -1.93 -14.89 -7.68
N ILE A 144 -0.98 -14.05 -8.11
CA ILE A 144 0.27 -14.43 -8.79
C ILE A 144 1.37 -13.47 -8.36
N GLY A 145 2.61 -13.92 -8.45
CA GLY A 145 3.78 -13.04 -8.42
C GLY A 145 4.23 -12.70 -9.85
N LEU A 146 5.05 -11.67 -9.99
CA LEU A 146 5.66 -11.31 -11.27
C LEU A 146 7.14 -11.71 -11.29
N SER A 147 7.62 -12.12 -12.46
CA SER A 147 8.99 -12.63 -12.65
C SER A 147 9.41 -12.53 -14.12
N ASP A 148 10.57 -13.07 -14.48
CA ASP A 148 11.12 -13.06 -15.84
C ASP A 148 10.42 -14.08 -16.76
N ARG A 149 9.77 -15.09 -16.18
CA ARG A 149 9.09 -16.17 -16.91
C ARG A 149 7.91 -16.73 -16.14
N GLU A 150 7.10 -17.52 -16.84
CA GLU A 150 6.03 -18.29 -16.22
C GLU A 150 6.58 -19.54 -15.53
N GLN A 151 6.27 -19.69 -14.24
CA GLN A 151 6.76 -20.80 -13.41
C GLN A 151 5.92 -20.95 -12.14
N GLU A 152 5.97 -22.13 -11.52
CA GLU A 152 5.56 -22.32 -10.14
C GLU A 152 6.81 -22.38 -9.26
N VAL A 153 6.79 -21.67 -8.14
CA VAL A 153 7.90 -21.66 -7.18
C VAL A 153 7.39 -21.81 -5.75
N THR A 154 8.29 -22.21 -4.86
CA THR A 154 8.02 -22.21 -3.41
C THR A 154 8.38 -20.84 -2.84
N PHE A 155 7.46 -20.30 -2.04
CA PHE A 155 7.66 -19.13 -1.19
C PHE A 155 7.80 -19.58 0.25
N ASN A 156 8.71 -18.93 0.97
CA ASN A 156 8.76 -18.96 2.42
C ASN A 156 7.78 -17.91 2.93
N PHE A 157 6.75 -18.37 3.65
CA PHE A 157 5.76 -17.53 4.31
C PHE A 157 5.99 -17.56 5.82
N TYR A 158 6.03 -16.36 6.41
CA TYR A 158 6.22 -16.17 7.84
C TYR A 158 4.96 -15.51 8.43
N PRO A 159 4.05 -16.26 9.09
CA PRO A 159 2.80 -15.70 9.59
C PRO A 159 3.00 -14.58 10.61
N SER A 160 4.10 -14.63 11.38
CA SER A 160 4.44 -13.59 12.35
C SER A 160 5.08 -12.35 11.71
N ILE A 161 5.60 -12.46 10.49
CA ILE A 161 6.25 -11.36 9.76
C ILE A 161 5.99 -11.45 8.24
N SER A 162 4.71 -11.33 7.86
CA SER A 162 4.26 -11.57 6.49
C SER A 162 4.91 -10.67 5.45
N ILE A 163 5.36 -9.46 5.82
CA ILE A 163 6.04 -8.50 4.93
C ILE A 163 7.37 -9.05 4.37
N MET A 164 7.96 -10.06 5.00
CA MET A 164 9.25 -10.65 4.62
C MET A 164 9.11 -11.92 3.79
N SER A 165 7.87 -12.30 3.45
CA SER A 165 7.62 -13.50 2.65
C SER A 165 8.25 -13.35 1.26
N CYS A 166 9.10 -14.30 0.88
CA CYS A 166 9.87 -14.24 -0.37
C CYS A 166 10.01 -15.63 -1.01
N VAL A 167 10.51 -15.68 -2.24
CA VAL A 167 10.83 -16.96 -2.91
C VAL A 167 11.90 -17.70 -2.10
N SER A 168 11.72 -18.99 -1.83
CA SER A 168 12.58 -19.77 -0.92
C SER A 168 14.07 -19.74 -1.30
N GLY A 169 14.39 -19.58 -2.59
CA GLY A 169 15.77 -19.45 -3.07
C GLY A 169 16.47 -18.14 -2.68
N TYR A 170 15.73 -17.15 -2.16
CA TYR A 170 16.25 -15.88 -1.66
C TYR A 170 16.20 -15.75 -0.13
N ALA A 171 15.67 -16.73 0.60
CA ALA A 171 15.49 -16.60 2.03
C ALA A 171 16.83 -16.59 2.79
N ASP A 172 17.00 -15.62 3.69
CA ASP A 172 18.16 -15.51 4.56
C ASP A 172 17.72 -14.96 5.92
N LEU A 173 17.22 -15.88 6.76
CA LEU A 173 16.59 -15.58 8.04
C LEU A 173 17.52 -14.87 9.04
N ASP A 174 18.82 -15.17 9.01
CA ASP A 174 19.78 -14.57 9.93
C ASP A 174 20.02 -13.10 9.58
N ASN A 175 20.18 -12.78 8.28
CA ASN A 175 20.29 -11.40 7.80
C ASN A 175 18.99 -10.59 8.02
N GLU A 176 17.85 -11.27 7.97
CA GLU A 176 16.51 -10.68 8.15
C GLU A 176 16.25 -10.20 9.59
N VAL A 177 16.77 -10.93 10.60
CA VAL A 177 16.72 -10.50 12.00
C VAL A 177 17.60 -9.28 12.25
N ASP A 178 18.80 -9.25 11.68
CA ASP A 178 19.74 -8.15 11.86
C ASP A 178 19.29 -6.88 11.13
N LEU A 179 18.61 -7.04 9.98
CA LEU A 179 17.89 -5.96 9.30
C LEU A 179 16.89 -5.25 10.23
N ILE A 180 16.03 -6.00 10.92
CA ILE A 180 14.99 -5.41 11.77
C ILE A 180 15.63 -4.69 12.96
N LYS A 181 16.66 -5.26 13.58
CA LYS A 181 17.41 -4.59 14.65
C LYS A 181 18.03 -3.28 14.16
N GLN A 182 18.65 -3.31 12.98
CA GLN A 182 19.29 -2.13 12.39
C GLN A 182 18.27 -1.05 12.04
N TYR A 183 17.09 -1.42 11.52
CA TYR A 183 15.98 -0.49 11.31
C TYR A 183 15.53 0.15 12.63
N VAL A 184 15.36 -0.66 13.69
CA VAL A 184 14.98 -0.16 15.02
C VAL A 184 16.01 0.83 15.56
N ASP A 185 17.29 0.53 15.42
CA ASP A 185 18.37 1.41 15.85
C ASP A 185 18.40 2.73 15.04
N ASN A 186 18.27 2.65 13.71
CA ASN A 186 18.15 3.84 12.86
C ASN A 186 16.94 4.70 13.24
N ALA A 187 15.81 4.08 13.57
CA ALA A 187 14.60 4.78 13.98
C ALA A 187 14.72 5.40 15.38
N ARG A 188 15.53 4.83 16.29
CA ARG A 188 15.88 5.46 17.58
C ARG A 188 16.73 6.73 17.37
N GLU A 189 17.65 6.69 16.42
CA GLU A 189 18.61 7.77 16.18
C GLU A 189 18.05 8.90 15.30
N HIS A 190 17.29 8.55 14.26
CA HIS A 190 16.90 9.45 13.17
C HIS A 190 15.38 9.55 12.98
N GLY A 191 14.59 8.76 13.72
CA GLY A 191 13.14 8.74 13.61
C GLY A 191 12.44 9.90 14.35
N PRO A 192 11.15 10.17 14.04
CA PRO A 192 10.34 11.13 14.77
C PRO A 192 10.23 10.75 16.26
N SER A 193 10.36 11.74 17.16
CA SER A 193 10.24 11.55 18.61
C SER A 193 8.86 10.98 18.99
N GLY A 194 8.80 10.05 19.96
CA GLY A 194 7.54 9.48 20.46
C GLY A 194 7.14 8.11 19.87
N ARG A 195 8.03 7.42 19.16
CA ARG A 195 7.81 6.07 18.59
C ARG A 195 8.35 4.92 19.43
N GLU A 196 8.74 5.16 20.68
CA GLU A 196 9.40 4.17 21.55
C GLU A 196 8.57 2.90 21.75
N GLU A 197 7.24 3.04 21.90
CA GLU A 197 6.34 1.90 22.02
C GLU A 197 6.24 1.10 20.70
N HIS A 198 6.26 1.78 19.55
CA HIS A 198 6.28 1.13 18.25
C HIS A 198 7.60 0.36 18.02
N LEU A 199 8.73 0.92 18.43
CA LEU A 199 10.04 0.27 18.31
C LEU A 199 10.16 -0.96 19.19
N ALA A 200 9.66 -0.90 20.43
CA ALA A 200 9.58 -2.07 21.30
C ALA A 200 8.66 -3.17 20.73
N GLN A 201 7.59 -2.78 20.02
CA GLN A 201 6.71 -3.73 19.33
C GLN A 201 7.39 -4.38 18.11
N VAL A 202 8.19 -3.63 17.34
CA VAL A 202 8.98 -4.17 16.22
C VAL A 202 10.05 -5.14 16.74
N GLU A 203 10.75 -4.82 17.83
CA GLU A 203 11.68 -5.76 18.48
C GLU A 203 10.98 -7.04 18.95
N ALA A 204 9.74 -6.94 19.43
CA ALA A 204 8.94 -8.11 19.81
C ALA A 204 8.55 -9.02 18.63
N LEU A 205 8.53 -8.50 17.39
CA LEU A 205 8.34 -9.34 16.19
C LEU A 205 9.54 -10.25 15.97
N VAL A 206 10.75 -9.76 16.23
CA VAL A 206 12.02 -10.49 16.09
C VAL A 206 12.18 -11.58 17.15
N ALA A 207 11.60 -11.38 18.33
CA ALA A 207 11.70 -12.33 19.45
C ALA A 207 10.77 -13.55 19.33
N LYS A 208 9.88 -13.61 18.33
CA LYS A 208 9.03 -14.78 18.09
C LYS A 208 9.79 -15.79 17.24
N ASP A 209 9.78 -17.05 17.68
CA ASP A 209 10.26 -18.17 16.87
C ASP A 209 9.56 -18.13 15.50
N PHE A 210 10.35 -17.99 14.42
CA PHE A 210 9.81 -17.90 13.06
C PHE A 210 9.17 -19.24 12.66
N GLU A 211 7.85 -19.30 12.70
CA GLU A 211 7.10 -20.40 12.08
C GLU A 211 7.21 -20.28 10.56
N LEU A 212 8.20 -20.93 9.98
CA LEU A 212 8.34 -21.02 8.52
C LEU A 212 7.26 -21.96 7.97
N SER A 213 6.52 -21.48 6.98
CA SER A 213 5.59 -22.30 6.21
C SER A 213 5.80 -22.10 4.72
N GLU A 214 5.83 -23.18 3.95
CA GLU A 214 6.02 -23.08 2.50
C GLU A 214 4.69 -22.90 1.76
N ARG A 215 4.69 -22.10 0.70
CA ARG A 215 3.54 -21.91 -0.20
C ARG A 215 3.97 -22.07 -1.65
N ARG A 216 3.23 -22.86 -2.43
CA ARG A 216 3.44 -22.94 -3.87
C ARG A 216 2.68 -21.80 -4.53
N CYS A 217 3.40 -20.96 -5.26
CA CYS A 217 2.85 -19.78 -5.90
C CYS A 217 3.18 -19.78 -7.39
N ARG A 218 2.27 -19.22 -8.19
CA ARG A 218 2.47 -19.03 -9.63
C ARG A 218 3.12 -17.68 -9.89
N LEU A 219 4.15 -17.66 -10.72
CA LEU A 219 4.81 -16.47 -11.23
C LEU A 219 4.53 -16.31 -12.73
N ARG A 220 4.42 -15.06 -13.20
CA ARG A 220 4.20 -14.73 -14.62
C ARG A 220 5.01 -13.48 -15.03
N PRO A 221 5.37 -13.33 -16.31
CA PRO A 221 5.92 -12.07 -16.82
C PRO A 221 4.91 -10.93 -16.72
N LEU A 222 5.37 -9.72 -16.36
CA LEU A 222 4.52 -8.52 -16.37
C LEU A 222 3.84 -8.34 -17.73
N SER A 223 4.56 -8.60 -18.82
CA SER A 223 4.04 -8.45 -20.19
C SER A 223 2.84 -9.32 -20.50
N ALA A 224 2.79 -10.54 -19.97
CA ALA A 224 1.67 -11.44 -20.17
C ALA A 224 0.39 -10.89 -19.51
N VAL A 225 0.53 -10.19 -18.37
CA VAL A 225 -0.61 -9.52 -17.73
C VAL A 225 -0.99 -8.25 -18.47
N VAL A 226 -0.01 -7.47 -18.96
CA VAL A 226 -0.29 -6.25 -19.74
C VAL A 226 -1.10 -6.57 -21.00
N ASP A 227 -0.80 -7.67 -21.68
CA ASP A 227 -1.58 -8.16 -22.82
C ASP A 227 -3.02 -8.51 -22.45
N GLU A 228 -3.20 -9.25 -21.36
CA GLU A 228 -4.53 -9.69 -20.88
C GLU A 228 -5.38 -8.50 -20.42
N ALA A 229 -4.78 -7.55 -19.69
CA ALA A 229 -5.46 -6.38 -19.17
C ALA A 229 -5.76 -5.34 -20.25
N GLY A 230 -5.01 -5.35 -21.36
CA GLY A 230 -5.19 -4.42 -22.48
C GLY A 230 -5.00 -2.95 -22.06
N VAL A 231 -4.13 -2.69 -21.09
CA VAL A 231 -3.95 -1.33 -20.56
C VAL A 231 -3.22 -0.43 -21.56
N PRO A 232 -3.69 0.81 -21.79
CA PRO A 232 -3.06 1.71 -22.76
C PRO A 232 -1.79 2.37 -22.22
N ARG A 233 -1.56 2.32 -20.90
CA ARG A 233 -0.42 2.91 -20.19
C ARG A 233 -0.31 2.31 -18.79
N ILE A 234 0.86 2.47 -18.18
CA ILE A 234 1.12 2.23 -16.75
C ILE A 234 1.73 3.52 -16.21
N ASP A 235 0.92 4.30 -15.50
CA ASP A 235 1.32 5.59 -14.93
C ASP A 235 2.31 5.42 -13.78
N LEU A 236 2.15 4.35 -13.00
CA LEU A 236 3.10 3.96 -11.95
C LEU A 236 3.19 2.43 -11.86
N LEU A 237 4.41 1.92 -11.99
CA LEU A 237 4.76 0.54 -11.66
C LEU A 237 5.48 0.53 -10.30
N LYS A 238 4.76 0.15 -9.24
CA LYS A 238 5.35 -0.07 -7.92
C LYS A 238 5.87 -1.51 -7.84
N ILE A 239 7.11 -1.70 -7.40
CA ILE A 239 7.71 -3.04 -7.21
C ILE A 239 8.32 -3.15 -5.82
N ASP A 240 7.78 -4.05 -5.01
CA ASP A 240 8.33 -4.40 -3.70
C ASP A 240 8.04 -5.88 -3.45
N VAL A 241 8.97 -6.74 -3.87
CA VAL A 241 8.76 -8.19 -3.97
C VAL A 241 9.86 -8.99 -3.28
N GLN A 242 10.56 -8.36 -2.33
CA GLN A 242 11.60 -8.95 -1.48
C GLN A 242 12.64 -9.77 -2.27
N ARG A 243 13.65 -9.07 -2.81
CA ARG A 243 14.79 -9.63 -3.54
C ARG A 243 14.45 -10.21 -4.92
N ALA A 244 13.29 -9.96 -5.51
CA ALA A 244 12.96 -10.41 -6.87
C ALA A 244 12.73 -9.24 -7.86
N GLU A 245 13.14 -8.02 -7.50
CA GLU A 245 12.72 -6.80 -8.21
C GLU A 245 13.28 -6.75 -9.64
N LEU A 246 14.54 -7.17 -9.82
CA LEU A 246 15.15 -7.24 -11.14
C LEU A 246 14.47 -8.28 -12.03
N ASP A 247 13.97 -9.37 -11.46
CA ASP A 247 13.27 -10.43 -12.21
C ASP A 247 11.93 -9.91 -12.75
N VAL A 248 11.21 -9.10 -11.96
CA VAL A 248 10.00 -8.40 -12.43
C VAL A 248 10.30 -7.51 -13.64
N LEU A 249 11.40 -6.74 -13.60
CA LEU A 249 11.80 -5.89 -14.73
C LEU A 249 12.21 -6.70 -15.96
N HIS A 250 12.83 -7.87 -15.78
CA HIS A 250 13.16 -8.77 -16.89
C HIS A 250 11.92 -9.42 -17.52
N GLY A 251 10.78 -9.46 -16.81
CA GLY A 251 9.48 -9.88 -17.36
C GLY A 251 8.80 -8.85 -18.29
N VAL A 252 9.45 -7.73 -18.59
CA VAL A 252 8.92 -6.66 -19.45
C VAL A 252 9.54 -6.73 -20.86
N ASP A 253 8.69 -7.06 -21.84
CA ASP A 253 9.02 -7.06 -23.25
C ASP A 253 9.31 -5.65 -23.75
N ASP A 254 10.20 -5.55 -24.75
CA ASP A 254 10.58 -4.29 -25.41
C ASP A 254 9.38 -3.41 -25.82
N ARG A 255 8.30 -4.04 -26.30
CA ARG A 255 7.08 -3.35 -26.75
C ARG A 255 6.26 -2.71 -25.63
N HIS A 256 6.43 -3.16 -24.38
CA HIS A 256 5.66 -2.66 -23.23
C HIS A 256 6.38 -1.57 -22.44
N TRP A 257 7.71 -1.46 -22.56
CA TRP A 257 8.46 -0.38 -21.92
C TRP A 257 7.93 1.02 -22.21
N PRO A 258 7.49 1.38 -23.44
CA PRO A 258 6.89 2.67 -23.72
C PRO A 258 5.60 2.96 -22.94
N LEU A 259 4.87 1.92 -22.48
CA LEU A 259 3.64 2.07 -21.71
C LEU A 259 3.93 2.54 -20.27
N ILE A 260 5.07 2.16 -19.71
CA ILE A 260 5.48 2.50 -18.34
C ILE A 260 6.02 3.93 -18.29
N GLN A 261 5.38 4.77 -17.49
CA GLN A 261 5.73 6.19 -17.32
C GLN A 261 6.61 6.42 -16.09
N GLN A 262 6.36 5.69 -15.01
CA GLN A 262 7.11 5.81 -13.77
C GLN A 262 7.29 4.44 -13.11
N VAL A 263 8.39 4.28 -12.39
CA VAL A 263 8.67 3.11 -11.57
C VAL A 263 9.10 3.58 -10.18
N SER A 264 8.55 2.95 -9.14
CA SER A 264 8.93 3.19 -7.75
C SER A 264 9.17 1.83 -7.10
N MET A 265 10.39 1.56 -6.64
CA MET A 265 10.73 0.22 -6.15
C MET A 265 11.70 0.26 -4.97
N GLU A 266 11.61 -0.75 -4.11
CA GLU A 266 12.62 -1.05 -3.09
C GLU A 266 13.58 -2.11 -3.64
N VAL A 267 14.84 -1.76 -3.87
CA VAL A 267 15.85 -2.69 -4.41
C VAL A 267 16.71 -3.22 -3.28
N HIS A 268 16.80 -4.53 -3.19
CA HIS A 268 17.76 -5.23 -2.34
C HIS A 268 19.11 -5.34 -3.06
N ASP A 269 20.18 -4.84 -2.45
CA ASP A 269 21.57 -4.90 -2.93
C ASP A 269 22.53 -5.11 -1.75
N GLU A 270 22.71 -6.38 -1.38
CA GLU A 270 23.53 -6.86 -0.28
C GLU A 270 24.79 -7.56 -0.82
N ALA A 271 25.98 -7.11 -0.37
CA ALA A 271 27.25 -7.68 -0.81
C ALA A 271 27.40 -9.15 -0.38
N GLY A 272 27.93 -10.00 -1.27
CA GLY A 272 28.12 -11.43 -0.99
C GLY A 272 26.84 -12.28 -1.09
N THR A 273 25.71 -11.68 -1.46
CA THR A 273 24.43 -12.38 -1.68
C THR A 273 24.08 -12.44 -3.18
N PRO A 274 23.07 -13.23 -3.59
CA PRO A 274 22.56 -13.19 -4.97
C PRO A 274 22.07 -11.80 -5.42
N THR A 275 21.88 -10.86 -4.48
CA THR A 275 21.39 -9.52 -4.74
C THR A 275 22.50 -8.50 -5.07
N GLU A 276 23.76 -8.91 -5.00
CA GLU A 276 24.91 -8.02 -5.20
C GLU A 276 24.89 -7.30 -6.58
N GLY A 277 25.08 -5.98 -6.49
CA GLY A 277 25.15 -5.06 -7.62
C GLY A 277 23.82 -4.82 -8.32
N ARG A 278 22.68 -5.13 -7.68
CA ARG A 278 21.35 -4.95 -8.27
C ARG A 278 20.98 -3.49 -8.50
N VAL A 279 21.33 -2.56 -7.61
CA VAL A 279 21.07 -1.13 -7.84
C VAL A 279 21.76 -0.67 -9.13
N ARG A 280 22.99 -1.12 -9.36
CA ARG A 280 23.73 -0.82 -10.61
C ARG A 280 23.00 -1.39 -11.84
N LYS A 281 22.58 -2.67 -11.79
CA LYS A 281 21.89 -3.36 -12.89
C LYS A 281 20.54 -2.69 -13.21
N VAL A 282 19.75 -2.37 -12.19
CA VAL A 282 18.47 -1.65 -12.32
C VAL A 282 18.68 -0.29 -12.95
N ARG A 283 19.68 0.47 -12.50
CA ARG A 283 20.02 1.78 -13.07
C ARG A 283 20.39 1.69 -14.54
N GLU A 284 21.24 0.73 -14.93
CA GLU A 284 21.63 0.51 -16.32
C GLU A 284 20.42 0.18 -17.20
N LEU A 285 19.57 -0.74 -16.74
CA LEU A 285 18.37 -1.16 -17.45
C LEU A 285 17.40 0.01 -17.65
N LEU A 286 16.98 0.69 -16.58
CA LEU A 286 15.98 1.76 -16.68
C LEU A 286 16.52 2.99 -17.43
N THR A 287 17.81 3.30 -17.30
CA THR A 287 18.45 4.36 -18.10
C THR A 287 18.38 4.03 -19.59
N ALA A 288 18.69 2.77 -19.97
CA ALA A 288 18.59 2.31 -21.36
C ALA A 288 17.14 2.36 -21.91
N ARG A 289 16.13 2.31 -21.03
CA ARG A 289 14.70 2.46 -21.38
C ARG A 289 14.21 3.92 -21.37
N GLY A 290 15.10 4.88 -21.15
CA GLY A 290 14.82 6.31 -21.25
C GLY A 290 14.26 6.96 -19.99
N PHE A 291 14.42 6.33 -18.82
CA PHE A 291 14.04 6.93 -17.54
C PHE A 291 15.17 7.80 -16.96
N ARG A 292 14.80 8.83 -16.21
CA ARG A 292 15.70 9.50 -15.25
C ARG A 292 15.48 8.88 -13.89
N LEU A 293 16.56 8.58 -13.17
CA LEU A 293 16.49 7.88 -11.90
C LEU A 293 16.94 8.75 -10.73
N THR A 294 16.32 8.51 -9.59
CA THR A 294 16.84 8.86 -8.26
C THR A 294 16.98 7.57 -7.48
N VAL A 295 18.09 7.44 -6.75
CA VAL A 295 18.34 6.33 -5.85
C VAL A 295 18.63 6.95 -4.49
N ALA A 296 17.90 6.51 -3.48
CA ALA A 296 18.05 6.97 -2.11
C ALA A 296 18.16 5.76 -1.18
N GLU A 297 19.04 5.89 -0.20
CA GLU A 297 19.01 5.05 0.99
C GLU A 297 18.30 5.88 2.05
N GLU A 298 17.12 5.44 2.47
CA GLU A 298 16.35 6.19 3.47
C GLU A 298 17.04 6.09 4.83
N ASP A 299 16.96 7.17 5.63
CA ASP A 299 17.65 7.22 6.93
C ASP A 299 17.27 6.06 7.85
N LEU A 300 16.02 5.61 7.80
CA LEU A 300 15.53 4.46 8.57
C LEU A 300 16.08 3.11 8.08
N LEU A 301 16.43 3.02 6.79
CA LEU A 301 16.93 1.80 6.14
C LEU A 301 18.45 1.84 5.91
N ARG A 302 19.14 2.82 6.50
CA ARG A 302 20.57 2.99 6.29
C ARG A 302 21.37 1.78 6.76
N GLY A 303 22.24 1.31 5.88
CA GLY A 303 23.14 0.18 6.09
C GLY A 303 22.46 -1.19 6.01
N THR A 304 21.19 -1.24 5.60
CA THR A 304 20.42 -2.49 5.49
C THR A 304 20.52 -3.18 4.12
N GLY A 305 21.14 -2.52 3.14
CA GLY A 305 21.18 -3.00 1.76
C GLY A 305 19.88 -2.77 0.98
N ARG A 306 18.92 -2.00 1.53
CA ARG A 306 17.67 -1.60 0.87
C ARG A 306 17.78 -0.19 0.33
N TYR A 307 17.41 -0.03 -0.94
CA TYR A 307 17.48 1.25 -1.63
C TYR A 307 16.15 1.57 -2.31
N ALA A 308 15.61 2.76 -2.05
CA ALA A 308 14.49 3.28 -2.80
C ALA A 308 14.97 3.77 -4.17
N VAL A 309 14.41 3.23 -5.25
CA VAL A 309 14.71 3.62 -6.63
C VAL A 309 13.45 4.17 -7.27
N GLN A 310 13.48 5.45 -7.65
CA GLN A 310 12.44 6.08 -8.44
C GLN A 310 12.96 6.37 -9.84
N ALA A 311 12.16 6.04 -10.86
CA ALA A 311 12.49 6.23 -12.25
C ALA A 311 11.32 6.87 -12.99
N ILE A 312 11.56 8.00 -13.65
CA ILE A 312 10.51 8.80 -14.30
C ILE A 312 10.87 9.02 -15.77
N ARG A 313 9.92 8.74 -16.66
CA ARG A 313 10.04 9.09 -18.08
C ARG A 313 9.92 10.62 -18.22
N PRO A 314 10.90 11.33 -18.80
CA PRO A 314 10.88 12.79 -18.87
C PRO A 314 9.60 13.40 -19.46
N GLY A 315 9.04 12.77 -20.50
CA GLY A 315 7.80 13.25 -21.16
C GLY A 315 6.54 13.13 -20.31
N TYR A 316 6.55 12.40 -19.19
CA TYR A 316 5.40 12.29 -18.30
C TYR A 316 5.09 13.60 -17.55
N ALA A 317 6.08 14.49 -17.42
CA ALA A 317 5.88 15.83 -16.87
C ALA A 317 4.93 16.68 -17.75
N ASP A 318 4.93 16.43 -19.07
CA ASP A 318 4.13 17.18 -20.05
C ASP A 318 2.70 16.63 -20.20
N ASP A 319 2.34 15.56 -19.49
CA ASP A 319 0.98 15.03 -19.50
C ASP A 319 -0.02 16.09 -18.96
N PRO A 320 -1.10 16.40 -19.69
CA PRO A 320 -2.03 17.47 -19.32
C PRO A 320 -2.99 17.09 -18.19
N ARG A 321 -3.09 15.81 -17.80
CA ARG A 321 -4.00 15.37 -16.74
C ARG A 321 -3.60 16.00 -15.40
N PRO A 322 -4.55 16.50 -14.60
CA PRO A 322 -4.25 17.07 -13.29
C PRO A 322 -3.48 16.10 -12.41
N VAL A 323 -2.53 16.62 -11.62
CA VAL A 323 -1.86 15.85 -10.58
C VAL A 323 -2.81 15.71 -9.40
N ALA A 324 -3.25 14.48 -9.14
CA ALA A 324 -4.07 14.15 -7.98
C ALA A 324 -3.22 14.00 -6.71
N ALA A 325 -2.02 13.41 -6.83
CA ALA A 325 -1.12 13.21 -5.70
C ALA A 325 0.36 13.27 -6.08
N ALA A 326 1.19 13.72 -5.14
CA ALA A 326 2.65 13.78 -5.22
C ALA A 326 3.23 13.68 -3.79
N ALA A 327 4.56 13.70 -3.68
CA ALA A 327 5.23 13.90 -2.39
C ALA A 327 4.66 15.14 -1.67
N GLY A 328 4.20 14.96 -0.44
CA GLY A 328 3.62 16.04 0.38
C GLY A 328 2.13 16.32 0.18
N THR A 329 1.45 15.67 -0.78
CA THR A 329 -0.01 15.80 -0.93
C THR A 329 -0.71 15.40 0.37
N ARG A 330 -1.56 16.30 0.90
CA ARG A 330 -2.47 15.99 2.00
C ARG A 330 -3.80 15.52 1.43
N LEU A 331 -4.36 14.47 2.02
CA LEU A 331 -5.67 13.97 1.63
C LEU A 331 -6.73 15.04 1.94
N ASP A 332 -7.49 15.47 0.93
CA ASP A 332 -8.62 16.38 1.15
C ASP A 332 -9.81 15.61 1.71
N LEU A 333 -9.81 15.47 3.03
CA LEU A 333 -10.87 14.87 3.82
C LEU A 333 -11.80 15.92 4.41
N SER A 334 -11.91 17.09 3.78
CA SER A 334 -12.82 18.14 4.27
C SER A 334 -14.24 17.61 4.44
N ALA A 335 -14.97 18.19 5.40
CA ALA A 335 -16.35 17.82 5.68
C ALA A 335 -17.25 17.92 4.42
N GLU A 336 -16.94 18.86 3.52
CA GLU A 336 -17.62 19.02 2.23
C GLU A 336 -17.39 17.81 1.32
N ARG A 337 -16.13 17.38 1.13
CA ARG A 337 -15.82 16.22 0.28
C ARG A 337 -16.40 14.92 0.83
N LEU A 338 -16.26 14.67 2.13
CA LEU A 338 -16.83 13.48 2.77
C LEU A 338 -18.37 13.51 2.73
N GLY A 339 -18.96 14.68 2.89
CA GLY A 339 -20.40 14.89 2.74
C GLY A 339 -20.90 14.60 1.32
N ALA A 340 -20.18 15.07 0.29
CA ALA A 340 -20.48 14.78 -1.11
C ALA A 340 -20.37 13.28 -1.42
N TRP A 341 -19.29 12.64 -0.97
CA TRP A 341 -19.08 11.19 -1.13
C TRP A 341 -20.21 10.35 -0.51
N LEU A 342 -20.68 10.75 0.68
CA LEU A 342 -21.84 10.14 1.34
C LEU A 342 -23.14 10.41 0.58
N ALA A 343 -23.33 11.64 0.08
CA ALA A 343 -24.54 12.03 -0.63
C ALA A 343 -24.76 11.24 -1.92
N GLU A 344 -23.68 10.84 -2.61
CA GLU A 344 -23.73 9.96 -3.78
C GLU A 344 -24.19 8.53 -3.45
N ARG A 345 -24.06 8.10 -2.18
CA ARG A 345 -24.24 6.70 -1.75
C ARG A 345 -25.37 6.50 -0.74
N LEU A 346 -25.91 7.59 -0.17
CA LEU A 346 -27.01 7.58 0.79
C LEU A 346 -28.23 8.34 0.30
N PRO A 347 -29.45 7.82 0.55
CA PRO A 347 -30.68 8.57 0.38
C PRO A 347 -30.72 9.77 1.34
N ALA A 348 -31.46 10.83 0.98
CA ALA A 348 -31.42 12.12 1.66
C ALA A 348 -31.67 12.02 3.18
N GLU A 349 -32.60 11.15 3.60
CA GLU A 349 -33.00 10.90 4.98
C GLU A 349 -31.96 10.13 5.82
N ALA A 350 -30.98 9.48 5.19
CA ALA A 350 -29.91 8.74 5.87
C ALA A 350 -28.62 9.56 6.01
N ARG A 351 -28.56 10.74 5.37
CA ARG A 351 -27.38 11.60 5.38
C ARG A 351 -27.21 12.24 6.77
N PRO A 352 -25.97 12.34 7.28
CA PRO A 352 -25.71 13.09 8.51
C PRO A 352 -26.01 14.57 8.27
N VAL A 353 -26.51 15.26 9.29
CA VAL A 353 -26.78 16.71 9.21
C VAL A 353 -25.47 17.48 9.01
N ARG A 354 -24.37 16.94 9.58
CA ARG A 354 -23.04 17.50 9.47
C ARG A 354 -21.98 16.42 9.56
N VAL A 355 -20.94 16.54 8.73
CA VAL A 355 -19.67 15.80 8.88
C VAL A 355 -18.67 16.72 9.57
N VAL A 356 -17.94 16.21 10.55
CA VAL A 356 -16.91 16.94 11.29
C VAL A 356 -15.63 16.11 11.26
N VAL A 357 -14.55 16.69 10.75
CA VAL A 357 -13.24 16.05 10.74
C VAL A 357 -12.56 16.39 12.07
N VAL A 358 -12.12 15.37 12.81
CA VAL A 358 -11.48 15.52 14.11
C VAL A 358 -10.18 14.74 14.15
N ASP A 359 -9.22 15.20 14.93
CA ASP A 359 -7.93 14.52 15.07
C ASP A 359 -8.05 13.23 15.90
N ALA A 360 -9.01 13.17 16.83
CA ALA A 360 -9.33 11.97 17.61
C ALA A 360 -10.81 11.90 18.02
N LEU A 361 -11.33 10.68 18.19
CA LEU A 361 -12.65 10.46 18.80
C LEU A 361 -12.49 10.45 20.32
N ARG A 362 -12.99 11.49 21.01
CA ARG A 362 -12.94 11.53 22.48
C ARG A 362 -13.68 10.33 23.10
N ALA A 363 -13.07 9.61 24.03
CA ALA A 363 -13.78 8.65 24.87
C ALA A 363 -14.89 9.37 25.66
N ARG A 364 -16.03 8.70 25.86
CA ARG A 364 -17.09 9.22 26.72
C ARG A 364 -16.80 8.91 28.18
#